data_AF-A0A7J6T5L7-F1
#
_entry.id   AF-A0A7J6T5L7-F1
#
_cell.length_a   1.000
_cell.length_b   1.000
_cell.length_c   1.000
_cell.angle_alpha   90.00
_cell.angle_beta   90.00
_cell.angle_gamma   90.00
#
_symmetry.space_group_name_H-M   'P 1'
#
loop_
_entity.id
_entity.type
_entity.pdbx_description
1 polymer ?
#
loop_
_entity_poly.entity_id
_entity_poly.type
_entity_poly.pdbx_seq_one_letter_code
_entity_poly.pdbx_strand_id
1 'polypeptide(L)'
;MGRPSDESVLGSRTDHRWFLAAFGVCSLWGLYMIWASLIIDHPPNRWRKIQSRLASPQDLRSIATAPRKASRLERYISEQEDGANCGDLTGFQRILDYREKWRSQARSFCEGGSSSLKCFVDDGGDSNVTRDYICTGRDVHVRMADLGNITKHDRLRIYGDCRATEEFRRLKFIDCENELSKQMHDFRDVLGSTPSRCDRRIDTAVVMRIRERVGRNPWHTHEEIIALFMTMVAMEIDPAKVTLIINRPRPDPRQSYPLLAIHDGLFGVSETVFADELAGMNDTVCFGEIIIPIPPAQAFYAKRLREGCGKSSILRGYRAYLLDAYGVVTRSSRVMRITMISRTAQFKRRFINEAEVTAALQQGNGREVRTVVLSEMNLTAQFETMANTDVLLGAHGAGLFWLVLLPECSQVLEVGTGADHHYRNLAQYSGINHRYLSQSVGHGTPDIHVDIEGLLKSVEEAEKQWRECHLM
;
A
#
# COMPACT_ATOMS: atom_id res chain seq x y z
N MET A 1 71.97 16.78 42.76
CA MET A 1 71.19 16.61 41.51
C MET A 1 71.64 15.30 40.88
N GLY A 2 70.90 14.22 40.73
CA GLY A 2 69.55 13.79 41.07
C GLY A 2 69.47 12.37 40.49
N ARG A 3 69.23 11.37 41.33
CA ARG A 3 69.18 9.94 41.01
C ARG A 3 67.74 9.53 40.58
N PRO A 4 67.51 8.26 40.14
CA PRO A 4 66.68 7.88 38.97
C PRO A 4 65.36 7.18 39.35
N SER A 5 64.83 6.35 38.42
CA SER A 5 63.71 5.37 38.47
C SER A 5 62.38 5.90 37.94
N ASP A 6 61.48 5.16 37.31
CA ASP A 6 61.40 3.84 36.68
C ASP A 6 60.05 3.85 35.91
N GLU A 7 59.80 2.82 35.10
CA GLU A 7 58.46 2.28 34.79
C GLU A 7 57.46 3.16 33.99
N SER A 8 57.20 2.80 32.72
CA SER A 8 56.06 1.95 32.28
C SER A 8 54.77 2.79 32.06
N VAL A 9 54.00 2.69 30.97
CA VAL A 9 53.30 1.53 30.44
C VAL A 9 52.55 1.98 29.15
N LEU A 10 52.64 1.12 28.13
CA LEU A 10 51.67 0.79 27.06
C LEU A 10 51.10 1.90 26.14
N GLY A 11 51.04 1.74 24.82
CA GLY A 11 51.32 0.54 24.03
C GLY A 11 50.98 0.74 22.54
N SER A 12 51.92 0.27 21.72
CA SER A 12 51.79 -0.32 20.38
C SER A 12 50.90 0.37 19.32
N ARG A 13 51.59 1.08 18.43
CA ARG A 13 51.34 1.02 16.98
C ARG A 13 51.95 -0.25 16.39
N THR A 14 51.17 -0.95 15.58
CA THR A 14 51.49 -1.66 14.32
C THR A 14 50.19 -2.35 13.87
N ASP A 15 49.95 -2.75 12.63
CA ASP A 15 50.18 -2.20 11.30
C ASP A 15 49.26 -3.06 10.38
N HIS A 16 48.88 -2.56 9.21
CA HIS A 16 48.31 -3.31 8.07
C HIS A 16 47.00 -4.13 8.23
N ARG A 17 45.95 -3.67 7.53
CA ARG A 17 45.13 -4.40 6.53
C ARG A 17 43.78 -3.69 6.33
N TRP A 18 43.62 -3.00 5.21
CA TRP A 18 42.33 -2.46 4.79
C TRP A 18 41.50 -3.57 4.14
N PHE A 19 40.73 -4.28 4.97
CA PHE A 19 39.67 -5.21 4.56
C PHE A 19 38.57 -5.18 5.64
N LEU A 20 37.32 -4.96 5.20
CA LEU A 20 36.02 -5.21 5.86
C LEU A 20 35.62 -4.39 7.10
N ALA A 21 34.53 -3.62 6.95
CA ALA A 21 33.37 -3.65 7.86
C ALA A 21 32.22 -2.77 7.31
N ALA A 22 31.65 -3.15 6.16
CA ALA A 22 30.31 -2.73 5.77
C ALA A 22 29.29 -3.54 6.60
N PHE A 23 29.06 -3.13 7.85
CA PHE A 23 28.06 -3.75 8.70
C PHE A 23 26.67 -3.13 8.45
N GLY A 24 25.86 -3.85 7.67
CA GLY A 24 24.44 -4.13 7.94
C GLY A 24 23.49 -2.97 8.26
N VAL A 25 23.03 -2.24 7.25
CA VAL A 25 21.93 -1.24 7.34
C VAL A 25 20.56 -1.88 7.10
N CYS A 26 20.26 -3.01 7.75
CA CYS A 26 18.91 -3.61 7.74
C CYS A 26 18.50 -4.29 9.06
N SER A 27 19.36 -4.35 10.08
CA SER A 27 19.05 -4.95 11.38
C SER A 27 18.20 -4.05 12.31
N LEU A 28 17.95 -2.80 11.94
CA LEU A 28 16.98 -1.92 12.63
C LEU A 28 15.58 -1.92 12.00
N TRP A 29 15.40 -2.55 10.83
CA TRP A 29 14.11 -2.59 10.13
C TRP A 29 13.19 -3.71 10.64
N GLY A 30 13.76 -4.86 11.04
CA GLY A 30 12.99 -5.97 11.62
C GLY A 30 12.33 -5.60 12.94
N LEU A 31 12.97 -4.78 13.78
CA LEU A 31 12.36 -4.29 15.03
C LEU A 31 11.26 -3.25 14.78
N TYR A 32 11.38 -2.42 13.75
CA TYR A 32 10.32 -1.48 13.34
C TYR A 32 9.07 -2.20 12.81
N MET A 33 9.27 -3.32 12.09
CA MET A 33 8.21 -4.19 11.56
C MET A 33 7.53 -5.05 12.63
N ILE A 34 8.28 -5.48 13.65
CA ILE A 34 7.71 -6.14 14.84
C ILE A 34 6.87 -5.14 15.64
N TRP A 35 7.27 -3.87 15.71
CA TRP A 35 6.45 -2.82 16.29
C TRP A 35 5.18 -2.56 15.47
N ALA A 36 5.25 -2.51 14.13
CA ALA A 36 4.06 -2.45 13.24
C ALA A 36 3.11 -3.65 13.38
N SER A 37 3.62 -4.79 13.86
CA SER A 37 2.84 -6.00 14.14
C SER A 37 2.21 -6.02 15.54
N LEU A 38 2.81 -5.30 16.51
CA LEU A 38 2.25 -5.05 17.84
C LEU A 38 1.22 -3.89 17.86
N ILE A 39 0.93 -3.29 16.70
CA ILE A 39 0.29 -1.98 16.55
C ILE A 39 -1.26 -1.97 16.54
N ILE A 40 -1.95 -3.11 16.44
CA ILE A 40 -3.42 -3.19 16.64
C ILE A 40 -3.78 -4.51 17.33
N ASP A 41 -3.66 -4.51 18.66
CA ASP A 41 -4.01 -5.64 19.50
C ASP A 41 -5.47 -5.52 19.96
N HIS A 42 -6.42 -5.86 19.09
CA HIS A 42 -7.82 -6.05 19.51
C HIS A 42 -8.40 -7.36 18.93
N PRO A 43 -9.05 -8.18 19.77
CA PRO A 43 -9.59 -9.46 19.34
C PRO A 43 -10.79 -9.30 18.39
N PRO A 44 -10.99 -10.25 17.46
CA PRO A 44 -12.01 -10.22 16.41
C PRO A 44 -13.47 -10.12 16.90
N ASN A 45 -13.74 -10.34 18.19
CA ASN A 45 -15.08 -10.45 18.75
C ASN A 45 -15.85 -9.12 18.90
N ARG A 46 -15.21 -7.95 18.75
CA ARG A 46 -15.85 -6.63 19.00
C ARG A 46 -16.48 -5.96 17.78
N TRP A 47 -16.22 -6.45 16.57
CA TRP A 47 -16.81 -5.92 15.34
C TRP A 47 -18.29 -6.27 15.13
N ARG A 48 -18.83 -7.24 15.91
CA ARG A 48 -20.23 -7.69 15.83
C ARG A 48 -21.28 -6.58 16.04
N LYS A 49 -20.96 -5.53 16.82
CA LYS A 49 -21.95 -4.52 17.26
C LYS A 49 -22.16 -3.37 16.27
N ILE A 50 -21.27 -3.19 15.29
CA ILE A 50 -21.33 -2.07 14.33
C ILE A 50 -22.17 -2.44 13.10
N GLN A 51 -21.97 -3.64 12.54
CA GLN A 51 -22.75 -4.09 11.38
C GLN A 51 -24.20 -4.48 11.70
N SER A 52 -24.57 -4.69 12.97
CA SER A 52 -25.99 -4.85 13.30
C SER A 52 -26.79 -3.54 13.20
N ARG A 53 -26.10 -2.39 13.03
CA ARG A 53 -26.70 -1.07 12.83
C ARG A 53 -26.40 -0.49 11.44
N LEU A 54 -25.27 -0.85 10.85
CA LEU A 54 -24.94 -0.52 9.46
C LEU A 54 -25.33 -1.70 8.57
N ALA A 55 -26.62 -1.70 8.20
CA ALA A 55 -27.09 -2.05 6.87
C ALA A 55 -26.86 -3.51 6.38
N SER A 56 -27.86 -4.09 5.73
CA SER A 56 -27.73 -5.41 5.12
C SER A 56 -26.57 -5.42 4.11
N PRO A 57 -25.99 -6.58 3.75
CA PRO A 57 -25.02 -6.67 2.64
C PRO A 57 -25.52 -6.07 1.31
N GLN A 58 -26.83 -5.82 1.17
CA GLN A 58 -27.42 -5.13 0.02
C GLN A 58 -27.28 -3.60 0.09
N ASP A 59 -27.10 -3.01 1.26
CA ASP A 59 -27.01 -1.55 1.42
C ASP A 59 -25.61 -0.99 1.09
N LEU A 60 -24.56 -1.83 1.19
CA LEU A 60 -23.24 -1.55 0.60
C LEU A 60 -23.26 -1.55 -0.93
N ARG A 61 -24.33 -2.07 -1.56
CA ARG A 61 -24.53 -2.08 -3.02
C ARG A 61 -25.39 -0.91 -3.51
N SER A 62 -25.87 -0.04 -2.63
CA SER A 62 -26.83 1.00 -3.03
C SER A 62 -26.13 2.30 -3.46
N ILE A 63 -26.23 2.55 -4.77
CA ILE A 63 -26.08 3.82 -5.48
C ILE A 63 -24.64 4.35 -5.66
N ALA A 64 -23.88 3.62 -6.47
CA ALA A 64 -23.03 4.24 -7.49
C ALA A 64 -23.08 3.31 -8.70
N THR A 65 -23.20 3.84 -9.92
CA THR A 65 -22.91 3.08 -11.14
C THR A 65 -21.58 2.35 -10.95
N ALA A 66 -21.49 1.08 -11.33
CA ALA A 66 -20.24 0.32 -11.23
C ALA A 66 -19.08 1.17 -11.75
N PRO A 67 -17.94 1.25 -11.04
CA PRO A 67 -16.87 2.18 -11.40
C PRO A 67 -16.43 1.97 -12.85
N ARG A 68 -16.18 3.07 -13.57
CA ARG A 68 -15.74 3.00 -14.97
C ARG A 68 -14.28 2.59 -15.02
N LYS A 69 -14.01 1.41 -15.58
CA LYS A 69 -12.65 0.92 -15.79
C LYS A 69 -12.08 1.55 -17.04
N ALA A 70 -10.90 2.15 -16.92
CA ALA A 70 -10.17 2.68 -18.06
C ALA A 70 -9.36 1.57 -18.72
N SER A 71 -9.47 1.45 -20.04
CA SER A 71 -8.70 0.46 -20.82
C SER A 71 -7.21 0.78 -20.93
N ARG A 72 -6.80 2.04 -20.64
CA ARG A 72 -5.40 2.48 -20.68
C ARG A 72 -5.05 3.34 -19.47
N LEU A 73 -4.50 2.69 -18.43
CA LEU A 73 -4.09 3.35 -17.18
C LEU A 73 -2.88 4.28 -17.33
N GLU A 74 -2.03 4.04 -18.33
CA GLU A 74 -0.82 4.83 -18.61
C GLU A 74 -1.09 6.33 -18.76
N ARG A 75 -2.23 6.67 -19.38
CA ARG A 75 -2.67 8.06 -19.55
C ARG A 75 -2.67 8.81 -18.21
N TYR A 76 -3.21 8.19 -17.16
CA TYR A 76 -3.33 8.82 -15.84
C TYR A 76 -1.98 9.19 -15.23
N ILE A 77 -0.91 8.48 -15.53
CA ILE A 77 0.43 8.81 -15.02
C ILE A 77 1.11 9.82 -15.95
N SER A 78 1.12 9.55 -17.26
CA SER A 78 1.82 10.39 -18.24
C SER A 78 1.30 11.84 -18.29
N GLU A 79 0.00 12.06 -18.12
CA GLU A 79 -0.60 13.41 -18.09
C GLU A 79 -0.25 14.20 -16.82
N GLN A 80 0.26 13.54 -15.78
CA GLN A 80 0.61 14.15 -14.50
C GLN A 80 2.13 14.38 -14.37
N GLU A 81 2.91 14.00 -15.37
CA GLU A 81 4.36 14.18 -15.38
C GLU A 81 4.69 15.66 -15.64
N ASP A 82 5.35 16.30 -14.67
CA ASP A 82 5.72 17.71 -14.72
C ASP A 82 7.24 17.93 -14.69
N GLY A 83 8.02 16.89 -14.98
CA GLY A 83 9.48 16.96 -14.99
C GLY A 83 10.12 17.14 -13.61
N ALA A 84 9.36 16.87 -12.52
CA ALA A 84 9.88 16.95 -11.16
C ALA A 84 11.12 16.08 -10.94
N ASN A 85 11.98 16.54 -10.03
CA ASN A 85 13.10 15.75 -9.54
C ASN A 85 12.56 14.40 -9.03
N CYS A 86 13.27 13.31 -9.38
CA CYS A 86 12.97 11.92 -9.00
C CYS A 86 11.92 11.18 -9.85
N GLY A 87 11.72 11.56 -11.12
CA GLY A 87 10.87 10.81 -12.05
C GLY A 87 11.21 9.31 -12.14
N ASP A 88 12.51 8.96 -12.02
CA ASP A 88 13.05 7.60 -11.94
C ASP A 88 12.52 6.78 -10.75
N LEU A 89 12.09 7.45 -9.67
CA LEU A 89 11.59 6.81 -8.46
C LEU A 89 10.09 6.95 -8.23
N THR A 90 9.50 8.05 -8.66
CA THR A 90 8.13 8.41 -8.28
C THR A 90 7.30 8.90 -9.45
N GLY A 91 7.91 9.01 -10.64
CA GLY A 91 7.27 9.48 -11.85
C GLY A 91 7.01 8.38 -12.86
N PHE A 92 6.65 8.80 -14.08
CA PHE A 92 6.39 7.92 -15.19
C PHE A 92 7.65 7.17 -15.65
N GLN A 93 8.83 7.80 -15.51
CA GLN A 93 10.09 7.14 -15.83
C GLN A 93 10.29 5.85 -15.03
N ARG A 94 9.90 5.79 -13.76
CA ARG A 94 9.93 4.54 -12.99
C ARG A 94 9.13 3.41 -13.64
N ILE A 95 7.97 3.74 -14.19
CA ILE A 95 7.10 2.77 -14.86
C ILE A 95 7.77 2.27 -16.15
N LEU A 96 8.38 3.17 -16.91
CA LEU A 96 9.17 2.83 -18.10
C LEU A 96 10.37 1.96 -17.73
N ASP A 97 11.05 2.24 -16.62
CA ASP A 97 12.18 1.46 -16.14
C ASP A 97 11.75 0.03 -15.76
N TYR A 98 10.60 -0.15 -15.09
CA TYR A 98 10.06 -1.48 -14.83
C TYR A 98 9.74 -2.23 -16.13
N ARG A 99 9.13 -1.55 -17.10
CA ARG A 99 8.80 -2.12 -18.41
C ARG A 99 10.06 -2.56 -19.16
N GLU A 100 11.09 -1.73 -19.17
CA GLU A 100 12.35 -2.03 -19.83
C GLU A 100 13.09 -3.17 -19.13
N LYS A 101 13.23 -3.12 -17.80
CA LYS A 101 13.81 -4.21 -17.00
C LYS A 101 13.09 -5.53 -17.24
N TRP A 102 11.76 -5.52 -17.31
CA TRP A 102 11.00 -6.71 -17.68
C TRP A 102 11.33 -7.21 -19.09
N ARG A 103 11.42 -6.32 -20.08
CA ARG A 103 11.72 -6.69 -21.48
C ARG A 103 13.13 -7.24 -21.64
N SER A 104 14.14 -6.58 -21.09
CA SER A 104 15.55 -6.91 -21.32
C SER A 104 16.16 -7.87 -20.30
N GLN A 105 15.62 -7.95 -19.08
CA GLN A 105 16.26 -8.70 -17.98
C GLN A 105 15.42 -9.85 -17.42
N ALA A 106 14.14 -9.99 -17.79
CA ALA A 106 13.34 -11.10 -17.30
C ALA A 106 13.83 -12.44 -17.86
N ARG A 107 13.98 -13.42 -16.97
CA ARG A 107 14.54 -14.76 -17.28
C ARG A 107 13.49 -15.83 -17.09
N SER A 108 13.61 -16.92 -17.85
CA SER A 108 12.78 -18.11 -17.62
C SER A 108 13.31 -18.90 -16.43
N PHE A 109 12.41 -19.34 -15.56
CA PHE A 109 12.70 -20.09 -14.35
C PHE A 109 12.05 -21.48 -14.36
N CYS A 110 11.49 -21.89 -15.50
CA CYS A 110 10.67 -23.10 -15.65
C CYS A 110 11.00 -23.71 -17.03
N GLU A 111 11.55 -24.92 -17.01
CA GLU A 111 12.13 -25.61 -18.19
C GLU A 111 11.61 -27.05 -18.34
N GLY A 112 11.64 -27.57 -19.57
CA GLY A 112 11.46 -29.00 -19.83
C GLY A 112 10.03 -29.54 -19.79
N GLY A 113 9.01 -28.67 -19.69
CA GLY A 113 7.59 -29.04 -19.82
C GLY A 113 6.81 -28.01 -20.62
N SER A 114 5.48 -28.04 -20.53
CA SER A 114 4.55 -27.19 -21.31
C SER A 114 4.28 -25.83 -20.69
N SER A 115 4.45 -25.68 -19.36
CA SER A 115 4.27 -24.41 -18.67
C SER A 115 5.51 -23.53 -18.74
N SER A 116 5.33 -22.23 -18.51
CA SER A 116 6.44 -21.30 -18.31
C SER A 116 6.26 -20.45 -17.05
N LEU A 117 7.38 -19.99 -16.50
CA LEU A 117 7.45 -18.97 -15.46
C LEU A 117 8.62 -18.06 -15.80
N LYS A 118 8.33 -16.82 -16.14
CA LYS A 118 9.32 -15.79 -16.45
C LYS A 118 9.27 -14.74 -15.35
N CYS A 119 10.42 -14.34 -14.80
CA CYS A 119 10.46 -13.26 -13.81
C CYS A 119 11.57 -12.25 -14.13
N PHE A 120 11.30 -10.97 -13.93
CA PHE A 120 12.33 -9.98 -13.60
C PHE A 120 12.53 -10.01 -12.09
N VAL A 121 13.78 -9.98 -11.65
CA VAL A 121 14.21 -10.14 -10.27
C VAL A 121 15.39 -9.20 -10.05
N ASP A 122 15.25 -8.26 -9.13
CA ASP A 122 16.35 -7.42 -8.64
C ASP A 122 16.84 -8.01 -7.30
N ASP A 123 18.03 -8.58 -7.31
CA ASP A 123 18.65 -9.22 -6.16
C ASP A 123 19.43 -8.25 -5.26
N GLY A 124 19.52 -6.96 -5.62
CA GLY A 124 20.06 -5.90 -4.77
C GLY A 124 21.51 -6.11 -4.33
N GLY A 125 22.28 -6.93 -5.05
CA GLY A 125 23.74 -7.05 -4.97
C GLY A 125 24.36 -7.70 -3.73
N ASP A 126 23.67 -7.76 -2.57
CA ASP A 126 24.33 -8.24 -1.33
C ASP A 126 23.40 -8.98 -0.33
N SER A 127 22.09 -8.97 -0.56
CA SER A 127 21.16 -9.76 0.25
C SER A 127 20.65 -10.91 -0.58
N ASN A 128 20.72 -12.15 -0.07
CA ASN A 128 20.10 -13.33 -0.67
C ASN A 128 18.56 -13.24 -0.78
N VAL A 129 17.95 -12.05 -0.76
CA VAL A 129 16.51 -11.77 -0.78
C VAL A 129 16.19 -10.82 -1.92
N THR A 130 15.49 -11.33 -2.92
CA THR A 130 14.85 -10.55 -3.98
C THR A 130 13.78 -9.66 -3.39
N ARG A 131 14.02 -8.36 -3.48
CA ARG A 131 13.11 -7.34 -2.94
C ARG A 131 12.17 -6.79 -3.98
N ASP A 132 12.60 -6.76 -5.23
CA ASP A 132 11.82 -6.23 -6.34
C ASP A 132 11.73 -7.29 -7.42
N TYR A 133 10.53 -7.58 -7.87
CA TYR A 133 10.29 -8.58 -8.89
C TYR A 133 8.93 -8.37 -9.54
N ILE A 134 8.79 -8.95 -10.72
CA ILE A 134 7.51 -9.14 -11.38
C ILE A 134 7.61 -10.44 -12.16
N CYS A 135 6.54 -11.24 -12.17
CA CYS A 135 6.56 -12.53 -12.86
C CYS A 135 5.33 -12.72 -13.74
N THR A 136 5.49 -13.49 -14.79
CA THR A 136 4.40 -14.03 -15.61
C THR A 136 4.56 -15.54 -15.71
N GLY A 137 3.47 -16.28 -15.53
CA GLY A 137 3.42 -17.72 -15.81
C GLY A 137 2.45 -18.02 -16.93
N ARG A 138 2.71 -19.03 -17.75
CA ARG A 138 1.77 -19.48 -18.79
C ARG A 138 1.47 -20.96 -18.67
N ASP A 139 0.24 -21.30 -19.03
CA ASP A 139 -0.29 -22.67 -19.01
C ASP A 139 -0.08 -23.32 -17.63
N VAL A 140 -0.38 -22.57 -16.58
CA VAL A 140 -0.31 -23.02 -15.18
C VAL A 140 -1.70 -23.37 -14.68
N HIS A 141 -1.79 -24.10 -13.57
CA HIS A 141 -3.07 -24.53 -13.06
C HIS A 141 -3.08 -24.61 -11.54
N VAL A 142 -4.27 -24.66 -10.97
CA VAL A 142 -4.51 -24.95 -9.56
C VAL A 142 -5.45 -26.14 -9.50
N ARG A 143 -5.06 -27.15 -8.70
CA ARG A 143 -5.93 -28.28 -8.37
C ARG A 143 -6.56 -28.03 -7.01
N MET A 144 -7.88 -27.89 -6.99
CA MET A 144 -8.59 -27.48 -5.78
C MET A 144 -8.57 -28.56 -4.69
N ALA A 145 -8.47 -29.83 -5.08
CA ALA A 145 -8.24 -30.95 -4.16
C ALA A 145 -6.92 -30.81 -3.36
N ASP A 146 -5.89 -30.17 -3.92
CA ASP A 146 -4.59 -29.99 -3.25
C ASP A 146 -4.60 -28.85 -2.21
N LEU A 147 -5.65 -28.03 -2.21
CA LEU A 147 -5.79 -26.90 -1.30
C LEU A 147 -6.39 -27.31 0.05
N GLY A 148 -7.22 -28.36 0.08
CA GLY A 148 -7.90 -28.83 1.29
C GLY A 148 -8.69 -27.73 2.01
N ASN A 149 -8.75 -27.79 3.34
CA ASN A 149 -9.29 -26.71 4.16
C ASN A 149 -8.24 -25.60 4.32
N ILE A 150 -8.22 -24.63 3.41
CA ILE A 150 -7.35 -23.45 3.49
C ILE A 150 -7.67 -22.66 4.77
N THR A 151 -6.68 -22.49 5.62
CA THR A 151 -6.74 -21.58 6.78
C THR A 151 -6.42 -20.15 6.35
N LYS A 152 -6.71 -19.15 7.20
CA LYS A 152 -6.39 -17.73 6.95
C LYS A 152 -4.90 -17.44 6.64
N HIS A 153 -4.00 -18.38 6.94
CA HIS A 153 -2.56 -18.28 6.70
C HIS A 153 -2.06 -19.17 5.57
N ASP A 154 -2.94 -19.95 4.95
CA ASP A 154 -2.60 -20.73 3.77
C ASP A 154 -2.66 -19.85 2.51
N ARG A 155 -2.06 -20.38 1.44
CA ARG A 155 -1.97 -19.74 0.13
C ARG A 155 -2.36 -20.75 -0.95
N LEU A 156 -2.98 -20.24 -2.01
CA LEU A 156 -3.14 -20.90 -3.29
C LEU A 156 -1.79 -21.42 -3.78
N ARG A 157 -1.78 -22.68 -4.20
CA ARG A 157 -0.64 -23.32 -4.86
C ARG A 157 -0.92 -23.41 -6.34
N ILE A 158 -0.05 -22.80 -7.12
CA ILE A 158 -0.07 -22.76 -8.57
C ILE A 158 0.98 -23.74 -9.07
N TYR A 159 0.54 -24.67 -9.92
CA TYR A 159 1.35 -25.74 -10.47
C TYR A 159 1.70 -25.43 -11.93
N GLY A 160 2.97 -25.60 -12.27
CA GLY A 160 3.46 -25.57 -13.63
C GLY A 160 4.02 -26.94 -14.03
N ASP A 161 3.69 -27.39 -15.23
CA ASP A 161 4.33 -28.51 -15.88
C ASP A 161 5.69 -28.09 -16.41
N CYS A 162 6.68 -28.13 -15.52
CA CYS A 162 8.07 -27.90 -15.81
C CYS A 162 8.95 -28.32 -14.64
N ARG A 163 10.25 -28.15 -14.79
CA ARG A 163 11.23 -28.16 -13.71
C ARG A 163 11.71 -26.73 -13.47
N ALA A 164 11.68 -26.29 -12.23
CA ALA A 164 12.27 -25.01 -11.87
C ALA A 164 13.79 -25.05 -12.07
N THR A 165 14.39 -23.93 -12.46
CA THR A 165 15.85 -23.82 -12.55
C THR A 165 16.49 -23.81 -11.16
N GLU A 166 17.78 -24.14 -11.06
CA GLU A 166 18.49 -24.09 -9.79
C GLU A 166 18.57 -22.67 -9.23
N GLU A 167 18.70 -21.67 -10.11
CA GLU A 167 18.65 -20.25 -9.75
C GLU A 167 17.34 -19.91 -9.03
N PHE A 168 16.19 -20.27 -9.62
CA PHE A 168 14.88 -20.02 -9.01
C PHE A 168 14.75 -20.63 -7.62
N ARG A 169 15.26 -21.85 -7.42
CA ARG A 169 15.18 -22.55 -6.13
C ARG A 169 16.00 -21.89 -5.02
N ARG A 170 16.97 -21.02 -5.37
CA ARG A 170 17.81 -20.27 -4.43
C ARG A 170 17.29 -18.87 -4.14
N LEU A 171 16.43 -18.32 -5.01
CA LEU A 171 15.86 -16.96 -4.85
C LEU A 171 14.91 -16.90 -3.67
N LYS A 172 15.23 -16.04 -2.69
CA LYS A 172 14.31 -15.74 -1.60
C LYS A 172 13.46 -14.55 -1.98
N PHE A 173 12.16 -14.73 -2.07
CA PHE A 173 11.23 -13.64 -2.34
C PHE A 173 10.83 -13.00 -1.02
N ILE A 174 10.80 -11.67 -0.94
CA ILE A 174 10.20 -11.01 0.23
C ILE A 174 8.80 -11.56 0.44
N ASP A 175 8.62 -12.13 1.62
CA ASP A 175 7.35 -12.49 2.19
C ASP A 175 7.22 -11.67 3.48
N CYS A 176 6.34 -10.69 3.49
CA CYS A 176 6.29 -9.73 4.58
C CYS A 176 5.76 -10.33 5.90
N GLU A 177 5.19 -11.55 5.88
CA GLU A 177 4.89 -12.29 7.11
C GLU A 177 6.12 -13.02 7.67
N ASN A 178 7.11 -13.34 6.82
CA ASN A 178 8.32 -14.05 7.22
C ASN A 178 9.47 -13.74 6.25
N GLU A 179 10.44 -12.93 6.66
CA GLU A 179 11.59 -12.48 5.85
C GLU A 179 12.55 -13.61 5.41
N LEU A 180 12.17 -14.88 5.60
CA LEU A 180 13.03 -16.06 5.46
C LEU A 180 12.59 -17.03 4.34
N SER A 181 11.58 -16.70 3.53
CA SER A 181 11.06 -17.61 2.50
C SER A 181 12.09 -17.89 1.40
N LYS A 182 12.53 -19.15 1.30
CA LYS A 182 13.59 -19.57 0.37
C LYS A 182 13.18 -19.62 -1.10
N GLN A 183 11.87 -19.62 -1.39
CA GLN A 183 11.28 -19.70 -2.73
C GLN A 183 9.90 -19.02 -2.73
N MET A 184 9.36 -18.75 -3.91
CA MET A 184 7.96 -18.33 -4.06
C MET A 184 7.05 -19.51 -3.65
N HIS A 185 6.56 -19.48 -2.40
CA HIS A 185 5.75 -20.55 -1.80
C HIS A 185 4.49 -20.90 -2.59
N ASP A 186 4.06 -20.02 -3.46
CA ASP A 186 2.80 -20.12 -4.18
C ASP A 186 2.98 -20.88 -5.50
N PHE A 187 4.21 -21.06 -6.01
CA PHE A 187 4.49 -21.77 -7.25
C PHE A 187 5.11 -23.16 -7.00
N ARG A 188 4.70 -24.18 -7.77
CA ARG A 188 5.20 -25.56 -7.70
C ARG A 188 5.53 -26.07 -9.10
N ASP A 189 6.78 -26.47 -9.31
CA ASP A 189 7.26 -27.11 -10.53
C ASP A 189 7.07 -28.63 -10.45
N VAL A 190 6.15 -29.16 -11.23
CA VAL A 190 5.87 -30.60 -11.26
C VAL A 190 5.82 -31.06 -12.70
N LEU A 191 6.87 -31.75 -13.15
CA LEU A 191 6.92 -32.26 -14.52
C LEU A 191 5.82 -33.31 -14.75
N GLY A 192 5.13 -33.21 -15.89
CA GLY A 192 3.97 -34.02 -16.25
C GLY A 192 2.70 -33.66 -15.48
N SER A 193 2.67 -32.50 -14.81
CA SER A 193 1.48 -32.06 -14.07
C SER A 193 0.38 -31.45 -14.95
N THR A 194 0.59 -31.35 -16.27
CA THR A 194 -0.45 -30.86 -17.19
C THR A 194 -1.77 -31.60 -16.92
N PRO A 195 -2.84 -30.89 -16.53
CA PRO A 195 -4.09 -31.54 -16.22
C PRO A 195 -4.72 -32.12 -17.49
N SER A 196 -5.24 -33.35 -17.40
CA SER A 196 -5.94 -34.00 -18.52
C SER A 196 -7.26 -33.30 -18.88
N ARG A 197 -7.81 -32.52 -17.95
CA ARG A 197 -9.03 -31.71 -18.11
C ARG A 197 -8.90 -30.41 -17.31
N CYS A 198 -9.36 -29.32 -17.90
CA CYS A 198 -9.55 -28.05 -17.23
C CYS A 198 -11.05 -27.81 -17.01
N ASP A 199 -11.50 -27.83 -15.75
CA ASP A 199 -12.92 -27.62 -15.43
C ASP A 199 -13.32 -26.16 -15.58
N ARG A 200 -12.38 -25.25 -15.29
CA ARG A 200 -12.52 -23.82 -15.57
C ARG A 200 -11.26 -23.29 -16.21
N ARG A 201 -11.42 -22.30 -17.09
CA ARG A 201 -10.31 -21.61 -17.74
C ARG A 201 -10.41 -20.12 -17.49
N ILE A 202 -9.31 -19.54 -17.05
CA ILE A 202 -9.14 -18.09 -16.91
C ILE A 202 -8.01 -17.70 -17.86
N ASP A 203 -8.30 -16.85 -18.85
CA ASP A 203 -7.31 -16.51 -19.86
C ASP A 203 -6.14 -15.74 -19.25
N THR A 204 -6.41 -14.68 -18.47
CA THR A 204 -5.40 -13.90 -17.77
C THR A 204 -5.83 -13.59 -16.35
N ALA A 205 -4.95 -13.88 -15.38
CA ALA A 205 -5.17 -13.55 -13.98
C ALA A 205 -4.01 -12.74 -13.38
N VAL A 206 -4.32 -11.80 -12.50
CA VAL A 206 -3.32 -11.19 -11.62
C VAL A 206 -3.44 -11.84 -10.24
N VAL A 207 -2.39 -12.51 -9.79
CA VAL A 207 -2.35 -13.22 -8.50
C VAL A 207 -1.67 -12.34 -7.46
N MET A 208 -2.48 -11.64 -6.68
CA MET A 208 -2.02 -10.75 -5.63
C MET A 208 -1.50 -11.52 -4.41
N ARG A 209 -0.28 -11.18 -3.99
CA ARG A 209 0.30 -11.57 -2.71
C ARG A 209 0.14 -10.43 -1.73
N ILE A 210 -0.77 -10.60 -0.78
CA ILE A 210 -0.99 -9.59 0.27
C ILE A 210 0.01 -9.72 1.41
N ARG A 211 0.31 -8.58 2.01
CA ARG A 211 1.41 -8.40 2.97
C ARG A 211 1.15 -9.12 4.29
N GLU A 212 -0.11 -9.16 4.70
CA GLU A 212 -0.58 -9.77 5.94
C GLU A 212 -1.99 -10.35 5.76
N ARG A 213 -2.82 -10.32 6.81
CA ARG A 213 -4.24 -10.65 6.69
C ARG A 213 -4.97 -9.63 5.83
N VAL A 214 -5.72 -10.14 4.85
CA VAL A 214 -6.44 -9.33 3.87
C VAL A 214 -7.32 -8.28 4.54
N GLY A 215 -7.12 -7.01 4.18
CA GLY A 215 -7.92 -5.88 4.66
C GLY A 215 -7.78 -5.55 6.15
N ARG A 216 -6.83 -6.19 6.88
CA ARG A 216 -6.63 -5.95 8.32
C ARG A 216 -6.01 -4.58 8.60
N ASN A 217 -4.99 -4.21 7.83
CA ASN A 217 -4.27 -2.95 7.99
C ASN A 217 -4.48 -2.07 6.77
N PRO A 218 -5.26 -0.99 6.89
CA PRO A 218 -5.54 -0.12 5.75
C PRO A 218 -4.27 0.47 5.13
N TRP A 219 -3.21 0.71 5.91
CA TRP A 219 -1.94 1.21 5.35
C TRP A 219 -1.31 0.22 4.35
N HIS A 220 -1.19 -1.05 4.75
CA HIS A 220 -0.63 -2.09 3.88
C HIS A 220 -1.54 -2.41 2.68
N THR A 221 -2.86 -2.34 2.85
CA THR A 221 -3.78 -2.51 1.72
C THR A 221 -3.59 -1.43 0.65
N HIS A 222 -3.25 -0.20 1.03
CA HIS A 222 -2.91 0.81 0.04
C HIS A 222 -1.57 0.52 -0.67
N GLU A 223 -0.60 -0.10 0.01
CA GLU A 223 0.68 -0.46 -0.63
C GLU A 223 0.44 -1.52 -1.71
N GLU A 224 -0.45 -2.47 -1.42
CA GLU A 224 -0.92 -3.49 -2.35
C GLU A 224 -1.60 -2.85 -3.56
N ILE A 225 -2.52 -1.91 -3.34
CA ILE A 225 -3.26 -1.21 -4.41
C ILE A 225 -2.32 -0.38 -5.29
N ILE A 226 -1.41 0.40 -4.70
CA ILE A 226 -0.49 1.24 -5.47
C ILE A 226 0.51 0.39 -6.26
N ALA A 227 1.04 -0.69 -5.66
CA ALA A 227 1.93 -1.60 -6.37
C ALA A 227 1.20 -2.32 -7.51
N LEU A 228 -0.07 -2.67 -7.33
CA LEU A 228 -0.91 -3.24 -8.39
C LEU A 228 -1.14 -2.23 -9.52
N PHE A 229 -1.48 -0.98 -9.19
CA PHE A 229 -1.62 0.09 -10.17
C PHE A 229 -0.33 0.27 -10.99
N MET A 230 0.82 0.38 -10.32
CA MET A 230 2.13 0.45 -10.97
C MET A 230 2.41 -0.75 -11.88
N THR A 231 2.09 -1.97 -11.42
CA THR A 231 2.23 -3.20 -12.19
C THR A 231 1.40 -3.13 -13.46
N MET A 232 0.12 -2.75 -13.35
CA MET A 232 -0.77 -2.70 -14.50
C MET A 232 -0.31 -1.68 -15.54
N VAL A 233 0.22 -0.54 -15.11
CA VAL A 233 0.77 0.43 -16.07
C VAL A 233 2.09 -0.06 -16.69
N ALA A 234 3.00 -0.62 -15.89
CA ALA A 234 4.29 -1.10 -16.37
C ALA A 234 4.15 -2.21 -17.40
N MET A 235 3.22 -3.13 -17.14
CA MET A 235 2.94 -4.30 -17.98
C MET A 235 1.86 -4.08 -19.03
N GLU A 236 1.33 -2.85 -19.15
CA GLU A 236 0.27 -2.51 -20.10
C GLU A 236 -0.99 -3.40 -19.96
N ILE A 237 -1.33 -3.74 -18.71
CA ILE A 237 -2.48 -4.59 -18.38
C ILE A 237 -3.76 -3.76 -18.44
N ASP A 238 -4.72 -4.24 -19.23
CA ASP A 238 -6.09 -3.71 -19.25
C ASP A 238 -6.88 -4.30 -18.07
N PRO A 239 -7.28 -3.49 -17.07
CA PRO A 239 -8.04 -3.99 -15.91
C PRO A 239 -9.37 -4.63 -16.32
N ALA A 240 -9.92 -4.29 -17.50
CA ALA A 240 -11.14 -4.88 -18.03
C ALA A 240 -10.92 -6.22 -18.78
N LYS A 241 -9.71 -6.81 -18.69
CA LYS A 241 -9.40 -8.11 -19.32
C LYS A 241 -8.76 -9.13 -18.37
N VAL A 242 -8.57 -8.78 -17.11
CA VAL A 242 -7.90 -9.65 -16.13
C VAL A 242 -8.80 -10.05 -14.99
N THR A 243 -8.66 -11.28 -14.52
CA THR A 243 -9.27 -11.72 -13.26
C THR A 243 -8.31 -11.43 -12.11
N LEU A 244 -8.78 -10.74 -11.07
CA LEU A 244 -7.98 -10.54 -9.88
C LEU A 244 -8.16 -11.69 -8.91
N ILE A 245 -7.05 -12.29 -8.49
CA ILE A 245 -7.03 -13.36 -7.50
C ILE A 245 -6.25 -12.89 -6.29
N ILE A 246 -6.91 -12.84 -5.15
CA ILE A 246 -6.25 -12.67 -3.86
C ILE A 246 -5.80 -14.03 -3.37
N ASN A 247 -4.49 -14.19 -3.20
CA ASN A 247 -3.86 -15.44 -2.78
C ASN A 247 -4.00 -15.73 -1.27
N ARG A 248 -5.21 -15.54 -0.73
CA ARG A 248 -5.62 -15.85 0.66
C ARG A 248 -7.14 -16.08 0.70
N PRO A 249 -7.65 -16.69 1.79
CA PRO A 249 -9.08 -16.73 2.04
C PRO A 249 -9.73 -15.35 2.10
N ARG A 250 -11.02 -15.29 1.75
CA ARG A 250 -11.85 -14.10 1.93
C ARG A 250 -11.86 -13.70 3.40
N PRO A 251 -11.53 -12.43 3.73
CA PRO A 251 -11.58 -11.99 5.11
C PRO A 251 -13.03 -11.90 5.58
N ASP A 252 -13.25 -12.09 6.88
CA ASP A 252 -14.53 -11.73 7.51
C ASP A 252 -14.77 -10.23 7.26
N PRO A 253 -15.86 -9.84 6.56
CA PRO A 253 -16.17 -8.43 6.28
C PRO A 253 -16.26 -7.57 7.54
N ARG A 254 -16.53 -8.18 8.70
CA ARG A 254 -16.54 -7.50 10.01
C ARG A 254 -15.15 -7.10 10.46
N GLN A 255 -14.11 -7.80 10.02
CA GLN A 255 -12.74 -7.64 10.48
C GLN A 255 -11.84 -6.97 9.43
N SER A 256 -12.37 -6.67 8.25
CA SER A 256 -11.65 -6.02 7.15
C SER A 256 -12.17 -4.62 6.87
N TYR A 257 -11.25 -3.71 6.57
CA TYR A 257 -11.61 -2.39 6.04
C TYR A 257 -12.18 -2.52 4.61
N PRO A 258 -13.15 -1.69 4.21
CA PRO A 258 -13.79 -1.76 2.88
C PRO A 258 -12.87 -1.39 1.70
N LEU A 259 -11.55 -1.22 1.91
CA LEU A 259 -10.60 -0.91 0.83
C LEU A 259 -10.49 -2.02 -0.20
N LEU A 260 -10.89 -3.24 0.13
CA LEU A 260 -10.94 -4.34 -0.85
C LEU A 260 -11.94 -4.06 -1.97
N ALA A 261 -12.97 -3.22 -1.74
CA ALA A 261 -13.86 -2.79 -2.80
C ALA A 261 -13.14 -1.97 -3.89
N ILE A 262 -11.97 -1.38 -3.57
CA ILE A 262 -11.12 -0.70 -4.57
C ILE A 262 -10.56 -1.69 -5.58
N HIS A 263 -10.20 -2.90 -5.13
CA HIS A 263 -9.75 -3.96 -6.04
C HIS A 263 -10.82 -4.29 -7.08
N ASP A 264 -12.06 -4.52 -6.62
CA ASP A 264 -13.20 -4.84 -7.50
C ASP A 264 -13.55 -3.68 -8.43
N GLY A 265 -13.56 -2.46 -7.88
CA GLY A 265 -13.90 -1.25 -8.60
C GLY A 265 -12.88 -0.90 -9.68
N LEU A 266 -11.59 -1.09 -9.43
CA LEU A 266 -10.52 -0.59 -10.29
C LEU A 266 -9.76 -1.65 -11.09
N PHE A 267 -9.69 -2.90 -10.62
CA PHE A 267 -8.59 -3.80 -11.03
C PHE A 267 -9.04 -5.23 -11.38
N GLY A 268 -10.06 -5.42 -12.22
CA GLY A 268 -10.42 -6.73 -12.76
C GLY A 268 -11.72 -6.77 -13.56
N VAL A 269 -12.07 -7.88 -14.22
CA VAL A 269 -13.33 -8.04 -15.00
C VAL A 269 -14.56 -8.32 -14.16
N SER A 270 -14.36 -9.02 -13.04
CA SER A 270 -15.40 -9.51 -12.13
C SER A 270 -15.08 -9.09 -10.69
N GLU A 271 -15.92 -9.50 -9.74
CA GLU A 271 -15.53 -9.48 -8.33
C GLU A 271 -14.21 -10.24 -8.14
N THR A 272 -13.36 -9.75 -7.23
CA THR A 272 -12.09 -10.36 -6.84
C THR A 272 -12.33 -11.76 -6.31
N VAL A 273 -11.58 -12.72 -6.82
CA VAL A 273 -11.64 -14.12 -6.43
C VAL A 273 -10.66 -14.39 -5.29
N PHE A 274 -11.11 -15.07 -4.25
CA PHE A 274 -10.26 -15.46 -3.13
C PHE A 274 -9.86 -16.93 -3.19
N ALA A 275 -8.75 -17.29 -2.53
CA ALA A 275 -8.21 -18.65 -2.61
C ALA A 275 -9.17 -19.72 -2.07
N ASP A 276 -9.99 -19.39 -1.07
CA ASP A 276 -11.01 -20.28 -0.48
C ASP A 276 -12.25 -20.44 -1.37
N GLU A 277 -12.57 -19.46 -2.21
CA GLU A 277 -13.66 -19.57 -3.20
C GLU A 277 -13.30 -20.50 -4.35
N LEU A 278 -12.00 -20.64 -4.59
CA LEU A 278 -11.46 -21.67 -5.46
C LEU A 278 -11.47 -23.04 -4.75
N ALA A 279 -11.27 -23.09 -3.42
CA ALA A 279 -11.19 -24.32 -2.64
C ALA A 279 -12.56 -24.83 -2.16
N GLY A 280 -13.18 -25.72 -2.94
CA GLY A 280 -14.40 -26.40 -2.49
C GLY A 280 -14.90 -27.57 -3.35
N MET A 281 -14.17 -27.95 -4.40
CA MET A 281 -14.60 -28.93 -5.42
C MET A 281 -13.38 -29.74 -5.92
N ASN A 282 -13.60 -30.88 -6.60
CA ASN A 282 -12.56 -31.59 -7.36
C ASN A 282 -12.25 -30.90 -8.70
N ASP A 283 -12.29 -29.57 -8.71
CA ASP A 283 -12.15 -28.76 -9.91
C ASP A 283 -10.66 -28.49 -10.18
N THR A 284 -10.31 -28.41 -11.45
CA THR A 284 -9.05 -27.84 -11.92
C THR A 284 -9.30 -26.51 -12.59
N VAL A 285 -8.63 -25.47 -12.13
CA VAL A 285 -8.64 -24.15 -12.78
C VAL A 285 -7.33 -23.96 -13.51
N CYS A 286 -7.43 -23.79 -14.82
CA CYS A 286 -6.29 -23.56 -15.70
C CYS A 286 -6.20 -22.09 -16.09
N PHE A 287 -4.98 -21.58 -16.15
CA PHE A 287 -4.66 -20.21 -16.49
C PHE A 287 -3.87 -20.18 -17.79
N GLY A 288 -4.35 -19.41 -18.77
CA GLY A 288 -3.55 -19.13 -19.98
C GLY A 288 -2.31 -18.33 -19.60
N GLU A 289 -2.50 -17.27 -18.82
CA GLU A 289 -1.45 -16.46 -18.24
C GLU A 289 -1.80 -16.05 -16.80
N ILE A 290 -0.79 -16.08 -15.92
CA ILE A 290 -0.83 -15.44 -14.61
C ILE A 290 0.21 -14.33 -14.56
N ILE A 291 -0.09 -13.30 -13.77
CA ILE A 291 0.80 -12.18 -13.50
C ILE A 291 0.94 -12.08 -11.98
N ILE A 292 2.18 -12.10 -11.49
CA ILE A 292 2.49 -11.89 -10.09
C ILE A 292 3.06 -10.46 -10.01
N PRO A 293 2.32 -9.53 -9.37
CA PRO A 293 2.62 -8.11 -9.46
C PRO A 293 3.88 -7.72 -8.68
N ILE A 294 4.30 -6.47 -8.88
CA ILE A 294 5.30 -5.80 -8.07
C ILE A 294 4.92 -5.95 -6.58
N PRO A 295 5.87 -6.30 -5.68
CA PRO A 295 5.57 -6.48 -4.27
C PRO A 295 5.04 -5.19 -3.61
N PRO A 296 4.09 -5.29 -2.66
CA PRO A 296 3.60 -4.13 -1.91
C PRO A 296 4.72 -3.31 -1.25
N ALA A 297 5.80 -3.97 -0.78
CA ALA A 297 6.96 -3.32 -0.18
C ALA A 297 7.71 -2.35 -1.14
N GLN A 298 7.41 -2.37 -2.43
CA GLN A 298 7.97 -1.44 -3.42
C GLN A 298 7.19 -0.14 -3.57
N ALA A 299 6.03 -0.03 -2.90
CA ALA A 299 5.30 1.22 -2.75
C ALA A 299 6.22 2.29 -2.14
N PHE A 300 6.65 3.25 -2.96
CA PHE A 300 7.71 4.20 -2.62
C PHE A 300 7.31 5.22 -1.56
N TYR A 301 6.01 5.51 -1.44
CA TYR A 301 5.51 6.50 -0.49
C TYR A 301 5.70 6.06 0.97
N ALA A 302 5.87 4.77 1.22
CA ALA A 302 6.18 4.23 2.53
C ALA A 302 7.68 4.33 2.89
N LYS A 303 8.53 4.63 1.91
CA LYS A 303 9.99 4.71 2.08
C LYS A 303 10.41 6.11 2.55
N ARG A 304 11.66 6.22 3.01
CA ARG A 304 12.25 7.50 3.38
C ARG A 304 12.18 8.46 2.19
N LEU A 305 11.65 9.64 2.44
CA LEU A 305 11.63 10.72 1.48
C LEU A 305 13.06 11.06 1.04
N ARG A 306 13.26 11.11 -0.28
CA ARG A 306 14.49 11.65 -0.87
C ARG A 306 14.35 13.16 -1.03
N GLU A 307 15.44 13.87 -0.75
CA GLU A 307 15.49 15.32 -0.84
C GLU A 307 15.16 15.79 -2.27
N GLY A 308 14.39 16.87 -2.37
CA GLY A 308 13.95 17.43 -3.65
C GLY A 308 12.84 16.67 -4.37
N CYS A 309 12.43 15.47 -3.91
CA CYS A 309 11.32 14.74 -4.52
C CYS A 309 9.95 15.23 -4.01
N GLY A 310 8.96 15.24 -4.91
CA GLY A 310 7.56 15.56 -4.62
C GLY A 310 6.70 15.39 -5.87
N LYS A 311 5.39 15.64 -5.77
CA LYS A 311 4.46 15.65 -6.93
C LYS A 311 4.56 14.42 -7.85
N SER A 312 4.66 13.24 -7.24
CA SER A 312 4.68 11.95 -7.92
C SER A 312 3.54 11.82 -8.93
N SER A 313 3.86 11.68 -10.21
CA SER A 313 2.86 11.40 -11.25
C SER A 313 2.19 10.04 -11.07
N ILE A 314 2.85 9.07 -10.40
CA ILE A 314 2.22 7.80 -10.01
C ILE A 314 1.08 8.04 -9.00
N LEU A 315 1.31 8.81 -7.92
CA LEU A 315 0.25 9.08 -6.93
C LEU A 315 -0.84 9.99 -7.50
N ARG A 316 -0.46 11.02 -8.26
CA ARG A 316 -1.43 11.93 -8.92
C ARG A 316 -2.25 11.18 -9.97
N GLY A 317 -1.63 10.26 -10.71
CA GLY A 317 -2.32 9.40 -11.65
C GLY A 317 -3.24 8.39 -10.97
N TYR A 318 -2.80 7.79 -9.87
CA TYR A 318 -3.67 6.94 -9.05
C TYR A 318 -4.88 7.72 -8.50
N ARG A 319 -4.67 8.95 -8.00
CA ARG A 319 -5.73 9.86 -7.60
C ARG A 319 -6.69 10.13 -8.75
N ALA A 320 -6.17 10.53 -9.91
CA ALA A 320 -7.00 10.83 -11.08
C ALA A 320 -7.82 9.61 -11.52
N TYR A 321 -7.22 8.42 -11.51
CA TYR A 321 -7.91 7.17 -11.83
C TYR A 321 -9.03 6.85 -10.83
N LEU A 322 -8.76 6.98 -9.53
CA LEU A 322 -9.76 6.80 -8.48
C LEU A 322 -10.95 7.74 -8.67
N LEU A 323 -10.69 9.03 -8.89
CA LEU A 323 -11.76 10.02 -9.03
C LEU A 323 -12.60 9.78 -10.29
N ASP A 324 -11.96 9.49 -11.43
CA ASP A 324 -12.67 9.18 -12.68
C ASP A 324 -13.51 7.91 -12.55
N ALA A 325 -12.91 6.81 -12.06
CA ALA A 325 -13.58 5.53 -11.96
C ALA A 325 -14.84 5.61 -11.08
N TYR A 326 -14.79 6.36 -9.98
CA TYR A 326 -15.90 6.52 -9.06
C TYR A 326 -16.80 7.73 -9.36
N GLY A 327 -16.55 8.46 -10.45
CA GLY A 327 -17.35 9.63 -10.85
C GLY A 327 -17.31 10.77 -9.84
N VAL A 328 -16.22 10.91 -9.10
CA VAL A 328 -16.09 11.90 -8.03
C VAL A 328 -15.81 13.28 -8.62
N VAL A 329 -16.69 14.23 -8.32
CA VAL A 329 -16.56 15.61 -8.79
C VAL A 329 -15.81 16.46 -7.77
N THR A 330 -14.65 16.99 -8.18
CA THR A 330 -13.92 18.02 -7.44
C THR A 330 -14.54 19.39 -7.68
N ARG A 331 -14.82 20.13 -6.62
CA ARG A 331 -15.45 21.46 -6.68
C ARG A 331 -14.46 22.51 -6.21
N SER A 332 -14.30 23.57 -7.00
CA SER A 332 -13.63 24.79 -6.56
C SER A 332 -14.46 25.46 -5.46
N SER A 333 -13.80 26.02 -4.45
CA SER A 333 -14.48 26.73 -3.36
C SER A 333 -13.80 28.08 -3.11
N ARG A 334 -14.60 29.09 -2.77
CA ARG A 334 -14.10 30.38 -2.24
C ARG A 334 -13.94 30.37 -0.71
N VAL A 335 -14.42 29.30 -0.08
CA VAL A 335 -14.42 29.07 1.36
C VAL A 335 -13.51 27.88 1.62
N MET A 336 -12.59 28.00 2.57
CA MET A 336 -11.68 26.90 2.91
C MET A 336 -12.44 25.79 3.63
N ARG A 337 -12.39 24.57 3.11
CA ARG A 337 -13.07 23.38 3.65
C ARG A 337 -12.11 22.59 4.54
N ILE A 338 -12.41 22.53 5.82
CA ILE A 338 -11.67 21.76 6.82
C ILE A 338 -12.44 20.46 7.11
N THR A 339 -11.79 19.33 6.88
CA THR A 339 -12.30 18.01 7.27
C THR A 339 -11.48 17.47 8.43
N MET A 340 -12.14 17.21 9.56
CA MET A 340 -11.53 16.54 10.70
C MET A 340 -11.91 15.06 10.74
N ILE A 341 -10.93 14.17 10.83
CA ILE A 341 -11.16 12.74 11.02
C ILE A 341 -11.40 12.45 12.51
N SER A 342 -12.65 12.10 12.84
CA SER A 342 -13.03 11.57 14.15
C SER A 342 -12.78 10.07 14.23
N ARG A 343 -12.61 9.58 15.47
CA ARG A 343 -12.32 8.18 15.77
C ARG A 343 -13.31 7.65 16.81
N THR A 344 -13.95 6.55 16.46
CA THR A 344 -14.85 5.84 17.38
C THR A 344 -14.08 5.23 18.55
N ALA A 345 -14.80 4.85 19.62
CA ALA A 345 -14.25 4.32 20.88
C ALA A 345 -13.36 3.06 20.75
N GLN A 346 -13.33 2.45 19.57
CA GLN A 346 -12.63 1.22 19.22
C GLN A 346 -11.21 1.52 18.71
N PHE A 347 -10.93 2.78 18.39
CA PHE A 347 -9.63 3.24 17.93
C PHE A 347 -8.94 4.07 19.01
N LYS A 348 -7.61 4.02 19.01
CA LYS A 348 -6.74 4.88 19.83
C LYS A 348 -6.63 6.27 19.20
N ARG A 349 -6.04 7.21 19.95
CA ARG A 349 -5.78 8.61 19.59
C ARG A 349 -7.06 9.36 19.25
N ARG A 350 -8.08 9.24 20.09
CA ARG A 350 -9.37 9.94 19.95
C ARG A 350 -9.23 11.36 20.49
N PHE A 351 -9.84 12.34 19.84
CA PHE A 351 -9.93 13.69 20.39
C PHE A 351 -11.04 13.74 21.44
N ILE A 352 -10.68 13.95 22.71
CA ILE A 352 -11.68 13.97 23.80
C ILE A 352 -12.41 15.30 23.92
N ASN A 353 -11.82 16.38 23.39
CA ASN A 353 -12.39 17.72 23.30
C ASN A 353 -12.85 18.05 21.86
N GLU A 354 -13.30 17.07 21.09
CA GLU A 354 -13.68 17.21 19.67
C GLU A 354 -14.75 18.30 19.43
N ALA A 355 -15.69 18.45 20.37
CA ALA A 355 -16.72 19.49 20.32
C ALA A 355 -16.12 20.90 20.43
N GLU A 356 -15.16 21.11 21.33
CA GLU A 356 -14.46 22.38 21.49
C GLU A 356 -13.58 22.70 20.28
N VAL A 357 -12.88 21.69 19.75
CA VAL A 357 -12.09 21.80 18.51
C VAL A 357 -12.99 22.22 17.34
N THR A 358 -14.12 21.54 17.16
CA THR A 358 -15.05 21.84 16.07
C THR A 358 -15.61 23.25 16.20
N ALA A 359 -16.04 23.64 17.40
CA ALA A 359 -16.55 24.98 17.67
C ALA A 359 -15.49 26.06 17.40
N ALA A 360 -14.25 25.85 17.83
CA ALA A 360 -13.16 26.79 17.59
C ALA A 360 -12.84 26.95 16.09
N LEU A 361 -12.82 25.85 15.33
CA LEU A 361 -12.60 25.91 13.88
C LEU A 361 -13.73 26.66 13.14
N GLN A 362 -14.97 26.54 13.63
CA GLN A 362 -16.16 27.17 13.05
C GLN A 362 -16.28 28.68 13.36
N GLN A 363 -15.62 29.18 14.41
CA GLN A 363 -15.65 30.60 14.76
C GLN A 363 -14.94 31.50 13.73
N GLY A 364 -14.07 30.93 12.89
CA GLY A 364 -13.40 31.68 11.82
C GLY A 364 -14.34 31.98 10.65
N ASN A 365 -14.39 33.25 10.21
CA ASN A 365 -15.08 33.61 8.97
C ASN A 365 -14.42 32.93 7.75
N GLY A 366 -15.22 32.49 6.79
CA GLY A 366 -14.70 31.94 5.52
C GLY A 366 -14.20 30.50 5.58
N ARG A 367 -14.63 29.72 6.59
CA ARG A 367 -14.31 28.30 6.75
C ARG A 367 -15.57 27.45 6.75
N GLU A 368 -15.53 26.30 6.09
CA GLU A 368 -16.52 25.24 6.22
C GLU A 368 -15.87 24.09 6.97
N VAL A 369 -16.41 23.71 8.13
CA VAL A 369 -15.82 22.65 8.97
C VAL A 369 -16.76 21.46 9.00
N ARG A 370 -16.23 20.28 8.69
CA ARG A 370 -16.92 19.01 8.84
C ARG A 370 -16.09 18.02 9.64
N THR A 371 -16.77 17.19 10.39
CA THR A 371 -16.16 16.07 11.12
C THR A 371 -16.68 14.77 10.54
N VAL A 372 -15.78 13.83 10.27
CA VAL A 372 -16.11 12.57 9.61
C VAL A 372 -15.58 11.36 10.36
N VAL A 373 -16.39 10.31 10.42
CA VAL A 373 -15.98 8.99 10.90
C VAL A 373 -15.86 8.08 9.70
N LEU A 374 -14.64 7.90 9.18
CA LEU A 374 -14.41 7.18 7.92
C LEU A 374 -14.93 5.75 7.94
N SER A 375 -14.88 5.06 9.09
CA SER A 375 -15.39 3.70 9.24
C SER A 375 -16.91 3.58 9.13
N GLU A 376 -17.64 4.70 9.19
CA GLU A 376 -19.11 4.76 9.08
C GLU A 376 -19.56 5.27 7.72
N MET A 377 -18.63 5.62 6.83
CA MET A 377 -18.89 6.12 5.49
C MET A 377 -18.66 5.03 4.44
N ASN A 378 -19.52 4.98 3.43
CA ASN A 378 -19.22 4.21 2.23
C ASN A 378 -18.02 4.83 1.48
N LEU A 379 -17.40 4.04 0.60
CA LEU A 379 -16.14 4.41 -0.03
C LEU A 379 -16.27 5.65 -0.95
N THR A 380 -17.34 5.75 -1.75
CA THR A 380 -17.59 6.91 -2.61
C THR A 380 -17.74 8.20 -1.79
N ALA A 381 -18.46 8.17 -0.66
CA ALA A 381 -18.61 9.32 0.22
C ALA A 381 -17.28 9.74 0.86
N GLN A 382 -16.40 8.78 1.18
CA GLN A 382 -15.04 9.08 1.62
C GLN A 382 -14.28 9.80 0.50
N PHE A 383 -14.37 9.34 -0.74
CA PHE A 383 -13.69 9.98 -1.87
C PHE A 383 -14.21 11.39 -2.15
N GLU A 384 -15.52 11.57 -2.21
CA GLU A 384 -16.15 12.88 -2.40
C GLU A 384 -15.76 13.86 -1.31
N THR A 385 -15.70 13.41 -0.07
CA THR A 385 -15.26 14.23 1.06
C THR A 385 -13.81 14.67 0.89
N MET A 386 -12.91 13.74 0.61
CA MET A 386 -11.47 14.00 0.55
C MET A 386 -11.10 14.82 -0.68
N ALA A 387 -11.68 14.51 -1.84
CA ALA A 387 -11.54 15.28 -3.08
C ALA A 387 -12.02 16.73 -2.94
N ASN A 388 -12.83 17.02 -1.92
CA ASN A 388 -13.39 18.33 -1.61
C ASN A 388 -12.97 18.84 -0.22
N THR A 389 -11.72 18.54 0.19
CA THR A 389 -11.12 18.99 1.44
C THR A 389 -9.88 19.84 1.17
N ASP A 390 -9.82 21.04 1.73
CA ASP A 390 -8.67 21.95 1.60
C ASP A 390 -7.70 21.77 2.77
N VAL A 391 -8.21 21.50 3.97
CA VAL A 391 -7.41 21.15 5.15
C VAL A 391 -7.91 19.85 5.76
N LEU A 392 -7.05 18.83 5.81
CA LEU A 392 -7.33 17.56 6.49
C LEU A 392 -6.69 17.56 7.88
N LEU A 393 -7.53 17.52 8.92
CA LEU A 393 -7.10 17.45 10.32
C LEU A 393 -7.31 16.02 10.86
N GLY A 394 -6.30 15.47 11.53
CA GLY A 394 -6.48 14.21 12.24
C GLY A 394 -5.27 13.79 13.07
N ALA A 395 -5.48 12.80 13.95
CA ALA A 395 -4.37 12.14 14.62
C ALA A 395 -3.65 11.16 13.67
N HIS A 396 -2.37 10.92 13.90
CA HIS A 396 -1.57 9.93 13.17
C HIS A 396 -2.28 8.56 13.05
N GLY A 397 -2.50 8.04 11.84
CA GLY A 397 -3.09 6.72 11.61
C GLY A 397 -3.70 6.54 10.23
N ALA A 398 -4.08 5.32 9.89
CA ALA A 398 -4.34 4.89 8.51
C ALA A 398 -5.44 5.67 7.77
N GLY A 399 -6.34 6.34 8.48
CA GLY A 399 -7.32 7.26 7.87
C GLY A 399 -6.67 8.44 7.15
N LEU A 400 -5.46 8.85 7.53
CA LEU A 400 -4.71 9.91 6.86
C LEU A 400 -4.18 9.49 5.48
N PHE A 401 -4.22 8.20 5.11
CA PHE A 401 -3.84 7.80 3.75
C PHE A 401 -4.68 8.52 2.69
N TRP A 402 -5.95 8.82 3.01
CA TRP A 402 -6.84 9.57 2.12
C TRP A 402 -6.37 10.97 1.76
N LEU A 403 -5.28 11.46 2.36
CA LEU A 403 -4.60 12.65 1.89
C LEU A 403 -4.22 12.58 0.40
N VAL A 404 -4.06 11.37 -0.17
CA VAL A 404 -3.77 11.17 -1.60
C VAL A 404 -4.89 11.67 -2.52
N LEU A 405 -6.12 11.83 -2.00
CA LEU A 405 -7.28 12.32 -2.76
C LEU A 405 -7.47 13.82 -2.67
N LEU A 406 -6.76 14.50 -1.75
CA LEU A 406 -6.91 15.94 -1.59
C LEU A 406 -6.58 16.67 -2.90
N PRO A 407 -7.26 17.79 -3.19
CA PRO A 407 -6.91 18.65 -4.31
C PRO A 407 -5.51 19.27 -4.14
N GLU A 408 -5.01 19.83 -5.24
CA GLU A 408 -3.84 20.70 -5.19
C GLU A 408 -4.13 21.89 -4.26
N CYS A 409 -3.09 22.48 -3.68
CA CYS A 409 -3.18 23.51 -2.64
C CYS A 409 -3.72 23.07 -1.27
N SER A 410 -4.08 21.80 -1.09
CA SER A 410 -4.51 21.30 0.22
C SER A 410 -3.35 21.13 1.21
N GLN A 411 -3.70 21.01 2.50
CA GLN A 411 -2.76 20.76 3.57
C GLN A 411 -3.27 19.72 4.56
N VAL A 412 -2.35 18.94 5.14
CA VAL A 412 -2.62 18.03 6.25
C VAL A 412 -2.10 18.64 7.55
N LEU A 413 -2.95 18.69 8.57
CA LEU A 413 -2.62 19.01 9.95
C LEU A 413 -2.70 17.73 10.79
N GLU A 414 -1.56 17.25 11.26
CA GLU A 414 -1.45 15.98 11.97
C GLU A 414 -1.11 16.19 13.45
N VAL A 415 -1.89 15.61 14.37
CA VAL A 415 -1.38 15.34 15.72
C VAL A 415 -0.44 14.14 15.63
N GLY A 416 0.86 14.44 15.55
CA GLY A 416 1.91 13.48 15.29
C GLY A 416 2.19 12.56 16.47
N THR A 417 2.88 11.46 16.20
CA THR A 417 3.30 10.51 17.23
C THR A 417 4.77 10.61 17.64
N GLY A 418 5.51 11.57 17.07
CA GLY A 418 6.96 11.72 17.29
C GLY A 418 7.81 10.60 16.67
N ALA A 419 7.17 9.63 16.03
CA ALA A 419 7.74 8.56 15.22
C ALA A 419 6.95 8.48 13.90
N ASP A 420 7.47 7.75 12.91
CA ASP A 420 6.81 7.48 11.62
C ASP A 420 6.45 8.71 10.76
N HIS A 421 7.31 9.05 9.80
CA HIS A 421 7.09 10.16 8.86
C HIS A 421 6.26 9.80 7.61
N HIS A 422 5.55 8.66 7.64
CA HIS A 422 4.93 8.11 6.43
C HIS A 422 3.86 9.01 5.80
N TYR A 423 3.00 9.66 6.60
CA TYR A 423 1.98 10.58 6.06
C TYR A 423 2.58 11.91 5.58
N ARG A 424 3.65 12.39 6.23
CA ARG A 424 4.43 13.53 5.73
C ARG A 424 5.06 13.21 4.38
N ASN A 425 5.67 12.03 4.24
CA ASN A 425 6.27 11.59 2.97
C ASN A 425 5.19 11.43 1.90
N LEU A 426 4.06 10.80 2.22
CA LEU A 426 2.94 10.63 1.30
C LEU A 426 2.38 11.99 0.85
N ALA A 427 2.24 12.96 1.76
CA ALA A 427 1.78 14.31 1.43
C ALA A 427 2.75 15.01 0.48
N GLN A 428 4.05 14.96 0.77
CA GLN A 428 5.07 15.54 -0.10
C GLN A 428 5.11 14.88 -1.48
N TYR A 429 5.04 13.54 -1.55
CA TYR A 429 4.92 12.84 -2.83
C TYR A 429 3.60 13.14 -3.53
N SER A 430 2.52 13.43 -2.81
CA SER A 430 1.25 13.87 -3.41
C SER A 430 1.28 15.33 -3.86
N GLY A 431 2.34 16.08 -3.52
CA GLY A 431 2.49 17.49 -3.88
C GLY A 431 1.71 18.46 -3.00
N ILE A 432 1.31 18.03 -1.81
CA ILE A 432 0.55 18.84 -0.86
C ILE A 432 1.33 19.09 0.42
N ASN A 433 0.94 20.12 1.16
CA ASN A 433 1.63 20.50 2.39
C ASN A 433 1.24 19.57 3.54
N HIS A 434 2.19 19.33 4.46
CA HIS A 434 1.96 18.60 5.69
C HIS A 434 2.59 19.34 6.86
N ARG A 435 1.90 19.35 7.99
CA ARG A 435 2.38 19.95 9.22
C ARG A 435 1.98 19.11 10.41
N TYR A 436 2.96 18.87 11.28
CA TYR A 436 2.68 18.40 12.64
C TYR A 436 2.20 19.56 13.49
N LEU A 437 1.13 19.34 14.25
CA LEU A 437 0.73 20.27 15.30
C LEU A 437 1.80 20.27 16.42
N SER A 438 1.85 21.36 17.19
CA SER A 438 2.78 21.54 18.32
C SER A 438 2.75 20.36 19.30
N GLN A 439 1.57 19.77 19.46
CA GLN A 439 1.36 18.56 20.25
C GLN A 439 1.81 17.31 19.49
N SER A 440 2.72 16.55 20.11
CA SER A 440 3.04 15.17 19.73
C SER A 440 2.66 14.23 20.86
N VAL A 441 2.10 13.07 20.52
CA VAL A 441 1.67 12.04 21.49
C VAL A 441 2.38 10.71 21.24
N GLY A 442 2.24 9.70 22.10
CA GLY A 442 2.78 8.37 21.81
C GLY A 442 1.89 7.58 20.84
N HIS A 443 2.46 6.60 20.11
CA HIS A 443 1.66 5.66 19.31
C HIS A 443 0.59 4.94 20.15
N GLY A 444 0.90 4.62 21.41
CA GLY A 444 -0.01 3.94 22.33
C GLY A 444 -1.12 4.82 22.91
N THR A 445 -1.09 6.14 22.71
CA THR A 445 -1.99 7.10 23.36
C THR A 445 -3.46 6.79 23.01
N PRO A 446 -4.32 6.46 23.98
CA PRO A 446 -5.72 6.14 23.71
C PRO A 446 -6.52 7.39 23.33
N ASP A 447 -6.28 8.48 24.05
CA ASP A 447 -7.07 9.71 24.03
C ASP A 447 -6.14 10.92 24.01
N ILE A 448 -6.53 11.95 23.27
CA ILE A 448 -5.77 13.18 23.04
C ILE A 448 -6.68 14.34 23.37
N HIS A 449 -6.20 15.24 24.22
CA HIS A 449 -6.79 16.56 24.36
C HIS A 449 -6.05 17.50 23.41
N VAL A 450 -6.72 17.97 22.36
CA VAL A 450 -6.11 18.83 21.34
C VAL A 450 -5.85 20.22 21.91
N ASP A 451 -4.64 20.75 21.66
CA ASP A 451 -4.29 22.15 21.90
C ASP A 451 -4.97 23.06 20.86
N ILE A 452 -6.05 23.72 21.29
CA ILE A 452 -6.88 24.55 20.41
C ILE A 452 -6.12 25.80 19.94
N GLU A 453 -5.31 26.43 20.80
CA GLU A 453 -4.56 27.64 20.43
C GLU A 453 -3.51 27.33 19.36
N GLY A 454 -2.72 26.27 19.58
CA GLY A 454 -1.75 25.80 18.59
C GLY A 454 -2.39 25.34 17.28
N LEU A 455 -3.57 24.71 17.36
CA LEU A 455 -4.36 24.33 16.18
C LEU A 455 -4.81 25.56 15.38
N LEU A 456 -5.41 26.56 16.02
CA LEU A 456 -5.92 27.76 15.33
C LEU A 456 -4.80 28.51 14.61
N LYS A 457 -3.63 28.65 15.24
CA LYS A 457 -2.44 29.22 14.59
C LYS A 457 -2.04 28.43 13.34
N SER A 458 -2.06 27.10 13.43
CA SER A 458 -1.73 26.23 12.30
C SER A 458 -2.75 26.35 11.15
N VAL A 459 -4.03 26.54 11.48
CA VAL A 459 -5.11 26.73 10.51
C VAL A 459 -5.04 28.10 9.83
N GLU A 460 -4.70 29.17 10.56
CA GLU A 460 -4.49 30.50 9.97
C GLU A 460 -3.35 30.52 8.95
N GLU A 461 -2.25 29.86 9.28
CA GLU A 461 -1.13 29.70 8.36
C GLU A 461 -1.51 28.83 7.14
N ALA A 462 -2.28 27.76 7.35
CA ALA A 462 -2.81 26.92 6.28
C ALA A 462 -3.73 27.72 5.34
N GLU A 463 -4.58 28.57 5.91
CA GLU A 463 -5.48 29.44 5.16
C GLU A 463 -4.73 30.44 4.30
N LYS A 464 -3.65 31.02 4.83
CA LYS A 464 -2.77 31.91 4.06
C LYS A 464 -2.16 31.17 2.86
N GLN A 465 -1.59 29.98 3.08
CA GLN A 465 -0.99 29.17 2.02
C GLN A 465 -2.02 28.73 0.97
N TRP A 466 -3.21 28.34 1.42
CA TRP A 466 -4.31 27.95 0.54
C TRP A 466 -4.73 29.11 -0.36
N ARG A 467 -4.89 30.32 0.18
CA ARG A 467 -5.22 31.53 -0.60
C ARG A 467 -4.11 31.89 -1.58
N GLU A 468 -2.85 31.88 -1.15
CA GLU A 468 -1.70 32.15 -2.03
C GLU A 468 -1.64 31.16 -3.20
N CYS A 469 -1.89 29.88 -2.93
CA CYS A 469 -1.87 28.84 -3.95
C CYS A 469 -3.00 28.98 -4.99
N HIS A 470 -4.16 29.50 -4.60
CA HIS A 470 -5.28 29.77 -5.54
C HIS A 470 -5.12 31.09 -6.32
N LEU A 471 -4.12 31.91 -5.99
CA LEU A 471 -3.80 33.15 -6.72
C LEU A 471 -2.69 32.95 -7.76
N MET A 472 -1.94 31.83 -7.68
CA MET A 472 -0.95 31.40 -8.67
C MET A 472 -1.63 30.62 -9.80
#